data_AF-A0A319EHG8-F1
#
_entry.id   AF-A0A319EHG8-F1
#
_cell.length_a   1.000
_cell.length_b   1.000
_cell.length_c   1.000
_cell.angle_alpha   90.00
_cell.angle_beta   90.00
_cell.angle_gamma   90.00
#
_symmetry.space_group_name_H-M   'P 1'
#
loop_
_entity.id
_entity.type
_entity.pdbx_description
1 polymer ?
#
loop_
_entity_poly.entity_id
_entity_poly.type
_entity_poly.pdbx_seq_one_letter_code
_entity_poly.pdbx_strand_id
1 'polypeptide(L)'
;MEIIRSFKTIKRVDRQFQLDYICCIVKQDGTYYNGRWHDVNKPPQALFELSHIQKMNETLRDDPRYNEVKVYEYFQEYPHPNLGIYFGCHEQGGFITSTCCGRYGLTLAQRVNPKNLSKEEFRASDRKYVDDLMKDGLKGVLAGIRHLHRNGMMHNNINPSTIQLTWHETPVIVGFGCTRSVGASLRNFKRAPHWHDPKVQVSMQDNDLEAYEELKTWMIGSVEDRFRFE
;
A
#
# COMPACT_ATOMS: atom_id res chain seq x y z
N MET A 1 -5.43 -1.27 -30.23
CA MET A 1 -5.63 -0.68 -28.89
C MET A 1 -4.83 -1.49 -27.89
N GLU A 2 -4.13 -0.85 -26.97
CA GLU A 2 -3.39 -1.49 -25.88
C GLU A 2 -4.00 -1.00 -24.55
N ILE A 3 -4.32 -1.89 -23.61
CA ILE A 3 -4.75 -1.50 -22.26
C ILE A 3 -3.50 -1.25 -21.42
N ILE A 4 -3.29 0.00 -21.03
CA ILE A 4 -2.11 0.45 -20.29
C ILE A 4 -2.34 0.32 -18.79
N ARG A 5 -3.55 0.66 -18.31
CA ARG A 5 -3.97 0.52 -16.92
C ARG A 5 -5.44 0.15 -16.86
N SER A 6 -5.79 -0.65 -15.85
CA SER A 6 -7.18 -0.87 -15.46
C SER A 6 -7.31 -1.02 -13.95
N PHE A 7 -8.38 -0.46 -13.40
CA PHE A 7 -8.71 -0.53 -11.97
C PHE A 7 -10.22 -0.36 -11.77
N LYS A 8 -10.76 -1.02 -10.73
CA LYS A 8 -12.16 -1.01 -10.33
C LYS A 8 -12.47 0.26 -9.55
N THR A 9 -13.51 0.96 -9.98
CA THR A 9 -14.04 2.15 -9.31
C THR A 9 -15.28 1.78 -8.52
N ILE A 10 -15.56 2.53 -7.47
CA ILE A 10 -16.73 2.28 -6.62
C ILE A 10 -17.65 3.47 -6.52
N LYS A 11 -18.91 3.15 -6.28
CA LYS A 11 -19.94 4.09 -5.84
C LYS A 11 -20.51 3.63 -4.50
N ARG A 12 -21.12 4.58 -3.79
CA ARG A 12 -21.82 4.31 -2.54
C ARG A 12 -23.32 4.27 -2.78
N VAL A 13 -23.95 3.13 -2.49
CA VAL A 13 -25.39 2.89 -2.60
C VAL A 13 -25.86 2.32 -1.28
N ASP A 14 -26.88 2.90 -0.65
CA ASP A 14 -27.44 2.43 0.63
C ASP A 14 -26.39 2.17 1.72
N ARG A 15 -25.44 3.10 1.84
CA ARG A 15 -24.27 3.04 2.75
C ARG A 15 -23.26 1.94 2.46
N GLN A 16 -23.48 1.08 1.47
CA GLN A 16 -22.54 0.04 1.03
C GLN A 16 -21.74 0.50 -0.20
N PHE A 17 -20.54 -0.04 -0.34
CA PHE A 17 -19.73 0.15 -1.54
C PHE A 17 -20.08 -0.93 -2.57
N GLN A 18 -20.27 -0.51 -3.81
CA GLN A 18 -20.50 -1.39 -4.94
C GLN A 18 -19.57 -1.00 -6.08
N LEU A 19 -19.15 -1.99 -6.88
CA LEU A 19 -18.45 -1.73 -8.13
C LEU A 19 -19.32 -0.79 -8.99
N ASP A 20 -18.72 0.31 -9.44
CA ASP A 20 -19.38 1.21 -10.37
C ASP A 20 -19.03 0.84 -11.81
N TYR A 21 -17.73 0.85 -12.12
CA TYR A 21 -17.17 0.40 -13.39
C TYR A 21 -15.69 0.05 -13.23
N ILE A 22 -15.09 -0.46 -14.29
CA ILE A 22 -13.64 -0.57 -14.45
C ILE A 22 -13.20 0.62 -15.29
N CYS A 23 -12.33 1.46 -14.73
CA CYS A 23 -11.66 2.49 -15.51
C CYS A 23 -10.58 1.82 -16.35
N CYS A 24 -10.64 1.98 -17.67
CA CYS A 24 -9.62 1.51 -18.60
C CYS A 24 -8.88 2.71 -19.16
N ILE A 25 -7.56 2.70 -19.04
CA ILE A 25 -6.68 3.62 -19.75
C ILE A 25 -6.04 2.85 -20.89
N VAL A 26 -6.29 3.30 -22.11
CA VAL A 26 -5.87 2.61 -23.33
C VAL A 26 -5.06 3.53 -24.23
N LYS A 27 -4.14 2.94 -25.00
CA LYS A 27 -3.37 3.60 -26.04
C LYS A 27 -3.83 3.12 -27.41
N GLN A 28 -4.12 4.04 -28.31
CA GLN A 28 -4.45 3.77 -29.70
C GLN A 28 -3.83 4.85 -30.58
N ASP A 29 -3.08 4.43 -31.59
CA ASP A 29 -2.44 5.31 -32.57
C ASP A 29 -1.61 6.43 -31.92
N GLY A 30 -0.85 6.07 -30.87
CA GLY A 30 -0.01 7.00 -30.10
C GLY A 30 -0.77 7.91 -29.12
N THR A 31 -2.10 7.88 -29.12
CA THR A 31 -2.95 8.69 -28.24
C THR A 31 -3.48 7.88 -27.06
N TYR A 32 -3.54 8.50 -25.88
CA TYR A 32 -4.12 7.90 -24.68
C TYR A 32 -5.59 8.31 -24.52
N TYR A 33 -6.40 7.35 -24.09
CA TYR A 33 -7.81 7.52 -23.79
C TYR A 33 -8.14 6.88 -22.45
N ASN A 34 -9.04 7.48 -21.68
CA ASN A 34 -9.72 6.82 -20.59
C ASN A 34 -11.17 6.51 -20.98
N GLY A 35 -11.71 5.41 -20.47
CA GLY A 35 -13.09 5.03 -20.66
C GLY A 35 -13.56 4.07 -19.58
N ARG A 36 -14.86 3.82 -19.54
CA ARG A 36 -15.52 2.96 -18.55
C ARG A 36 -15.91 1.64 -19.17
N TRP A 37 -15.60 0.57 -18.45
CA TRP A 37 -15.91 -0.81 -18.80
C TRP A 37 -16.71 -1.48 -17.69
N HIS A 38 -17.59 -2.43 -18.01
CA HIS A 38 -18.52 -3.01 -17.03
C HIS A 38 -18.47 -4.55 -16.94
N ASP A 39 -17.79 -5.23 -17.87
CA ASP A 39 -17.59 -6.68 -17.77
C ASP A 39 -16.34 -6.99 -16.95
N VAL A 40 -16.53 -7.56 -15.76
CA VAL A 40 -15.42 -7.93 -14.86
C VAL A 40 -14.68 -9.19 -15.31
N ASN A 41 -15.29 -9.99 -16.19
CA ASN A 41 -14.77 -11.30 -16.60
C ASN A 41 -13.96 -11.21 -17.89
N LYS A 42 -14.19 -10.18 -18.71
CA LYS A 42 -13.55 -10.01 -20.01
C LYS A 42 -13.04 -8.58 -20.19
N PRO A 43 -11.80 -8.39 -20.68
CA PRO A 43 -11.34 -7.06 -21.02
C PRO A 43 -11.96 -6.57 -22.34
N PRO A 44 -12.10 -5.24 -22.53
CA PRO A 44 -12.53 -4.66 -23.80
C PRO A 44 -11.49 -4.98 -24.89
N GLN A 45 -11.96 -5.31 -26.10
CA GLN A 45 -11.11 -5.65 -27.24
C GLN A 45 -10.85 -4.45 -28.16
N ALA A 46 -11.73 -3.44 -28.10
CA ALA A 46 -11.61 -2.23 -28.90
C ALA A 46 -12.06 -0.97 -28.14
N LEU A 47 -11.53 0.18 -28.56
CA LEU A 47 -11.80 1.47 -27.90
C LEU A 47 -13.30 1.80 -27.91
N PHE A 48 -14.00 1.52 -29.01
CA PHE A 48 -15.43 1.81 -29.15
C PHE A 48 -16.34 1.00 -28.22
N GLU A 49 -15.82 -0.06 -27.59
CA GLU A 49 -16.56 -0.85 -26.59
C GLU A 49 -16.60 -0.14 -25.23
N LEU A 50 -15.69 0.80 -24.99
CA LEU A 50 -15.69 1.62 -23.78
C LEU A 50 -16.79 2.68 -23.85
N SER A 51 -17.42 2.95 -22.72
CA SER A 51 -18.32 4.09 -22.57
C SER A 51 -17.57 5.31 -22.01
N HIS A 52 -18.12 6.51 -22.20
CA HIS A 52 -17.56 7.76 -21.66
C HIS A 52 -16.10 7.99 -22.05
N ILE A 53 -15.75 7.64 -23.30
CA ILE A 53 -14.39 7.77 -23.83
C ILE A 53 -13.98 9.24 -23.81
N GLN A 54 -12.81 9.50 -23.23
CA GLN A 54 -12.20 10.82 -23.20
C GLN A 54 -10.74 10.68 -23.63
N LYS A 55 -10.28 11.61 -24.48
CA LYS A 55 -8.86 11.72 -24.82
C LYS A 55 -8.12 12.31 -23.62
N MET A 56 -7.03 11.69 -23.22
CA MET A 56 -6.21 12.18 -22.11
C MET A 56 -5.24 13.24 -22.62
N ASN A 57 -5.26 14.42 -21.99
CA ASN A 57 -4.36 15.53 -22.31
C ASN A 57 -3.01 15.42 -21.60
N GLU A 58 -2.92 14.58 -20.56
CA GLU A 58 -1.72 14.37 -19.76
C GLU A 58 -1.10 13.01 -20.08
N THR A 59 0.23 12.98 -20.17
CA THR A 59 0.98 11.73 -20.27
C THR A 59 0.79 10.92 -18.99
N LEU A 60 0.61 9.60 -19.11
CA LEU A 60 0.59 8.71 -17.96
C LEU A 60 1.91 8.80 -17.20
N ARG A 61 1.87 9.39 -16.01
CA ARG A 61 2.99 9.38 -15.06
C ARG A 61 2.86 8.16 -14.16
N ASP A 62 3.99 7.74 -13.59
CA ASP A 62 3.98 6.79 -12.47
C ASP A 62 3.19 7.42 -11.32
N ASP A 63 2.02 6.85 -11.01
CA ASP A 63 1.21 7.23 -9.87
C ASP A 63 1.30 6.09 -8.84
N PRO A 64 1.93 6.31 -7.67
CA PRO A 64 1.97 5.32 -6.60
C PRO A 64 0.59 4.80 -6.20
N ARG A 65 -0.48 5.59 -6.36
CA ARG A 65 -1.87 5.16 -6.05
C ARG A 65 -2.36 4.08 -6.99
N TYR A 66 -1.95 4.11 -8.27
CA TYR A 66 -2.29 3.02 -9.18
C TYR A 66 -1.68 1.71 -8.71
N ASN A 67 -0.40 1.74 -8.34
CA ASN A 67 0.26 0.55 -7.81
C ASN A 67 -0.41 0.05 -6.53
N GLU A 68 -0.72 0.96 -5.61
CA GLU A 68 -1.42 0.63 -4.37
C GLU A 68 -2.77 -0.06 -4.65
N VAL A 69 -3.59 0.50 -5.55
CA VAL A 69 -4.88 -0.10 -5.95
C VAL A 69 -4.68 -1.47 -6.57
N LYS A 70 -3.70 -1.65 -7.47
CA LYS A 70 -3.44 -2.97 -8.08
C LYS A 70 -3.05 -4.04 -7.07
N VAL A 71 -2.24 -3.67 -6.07
CA VAL A 71 -1.87 -4.58 -5.00
C VAL A 71 -3.08 -4.93 -4.16
N TYR A 72 -3.90 -3.95 -3.78
CA TYR A 72 -5.13 -4.23 -3.04
C TYR A 72 -6.09 -5.14 -3.81
N GLU A 73 -6.35 -4.86 -5.09
CA GLU A 73 -7.21 -5.69 -5.93
C GLU A 73 -6.71 -7.14 -6.02
N TYR A 74 -5.39 -7.34 -6.12
CA TYR A 74 -4.81 -8.68 -6.12
C TYR A 74 -5.06 -9.38 -4.78
N PHE A 75 -4.83 -8.71 -3.65
CA PHE A 75 -5.01 -9.31 -2.32
C PHE A 75 -6.47 -9.41 -1.85
N GLN A 76 -7.44 -8.90 -2.61
CA GLN A 76 -8.86 -9.22 -2.37
C GLN A 76 -9.17 -10.71 -2.60
N GLU A 77 -8.43 -11.38 -3.50
CA GLU A 77 -8.55 -12.83 -3.73
C GLU A 77 -7.76 -13.66 -2.70
N TYR A 78 -6.75 -13.06 -2.07
CA TYR A 78 -5.87 -13.69 -1.09
C TYR A 78 -5.82 -12.90 0.22
N PRO A 79 -6.95 -12.72 0.93
CA PRO A 79 -7.01 -11.87 2.11
C PRO A 79 -6.14 -12.43 3.25
N HIS A 80 -5.64 -11.53 4.10
CA HIS A 80 -4.86 -11.88 5.29
C HIS A 80 -5.22 -10.94 6.44
N PRO A 81 -5.36 -11.42 7.69
CA PRO A 81 -5.81 -10.60 8.82
C PRO A 81 -4.89 -9.41 9.16
N ASN A 82 -3.62 -9.47 8.77
CA ASN A 82 -2.64 -8.39 8.95
C ASN A 82 -2.38 -7.56 7.68
N LEU A 83 -3.24 -7.63 6.67
CA LEU A 83 -3.25 -6.70 5.55
C LEU A 83 -4.52 -5.85 5.60
N GLY A 84 -4.39 -4.59 5.17
CA GLY A 84 -5.53 -3.68 5.11
C GLY A 84 -6.60 -4.15 4.12
N ILE A 85 -7.86 -4.03 4.54
CA ILE A 85 -9.04 -4.18 3.69
C ILE A 85 -9.16 -2.97 2.75
N TYR A 86 -9.46 -3.28 1.49
CA TYR A 86 -9.75 -2.32 0.43
C TYR A 86 -11.17 -2.52 -0.09
N PHE A 87 -11.90 -1.42 -0.22
CA PHE A 87 -13.26 -1.41 -0.75
C PHE A 87 -13.31 -0.97 -2.22
N GLY A 88 -12.33 -0.19 -2.69
CA GLY A 88 -12.32 0.37 -4.04
C GLY A 88 -11.65 1.74 -4.09
N CYS A 89 -11.63 2.38 -5.25
CA CYS A 89 -11.16 3.75 -5.39
C CYS A 89 -12.16 4.63 -6.15
N HIS A 90 -11.99 5.93 -5.99
CA HIS A 90 -12.64 6.93 -6.82
C HIS A 90 -11.66 7.48 -7.85
N GLU A 91 -12.16 7.83 -9.02
CA GLU A 91 -11.36 8.39 -10.09
C GLU A 91 -12.01 9.62 -10.72
N GLN A 92 -11.20 10.45 -11.36
CA GLN A 92 -11.64 11.58 -12.16
C GLN A 92 -10.70 11.73 -13.35
N GLY A 93 -11.27 11.79 -14.56
CA GLY A 93 -10.49 11.98 -15.80
C GLY A 93 -9.45 10.87 -16.05
N GLY A 94 -9.69 9.65 -15.57
CA GLY A 94 -8.75 8.53 -15.69
C GLY A 94 -7.68 8.47 -14.58
N PHE A 95 -7.72 9.37 -13.59
CA PHE A 95 -6.78 9.40 -12.47
C PHE A 95 -7.46 9.02 -11.16
N ILE A 96 -6.80 8.18 -10.36
CA ILE A 96 -7.27 7.82 -9.02
C ILE A 96 -7.16 9.05 -8.12
N THR A 97 -8.29 9.48 -7.56
CA THR A 97 -8.36 10.66 -6.68
C THR A 97 -8.30 10.25 -5.22
N SER A 98 -8.89 9.10 -4.86
CA SER A 98 -8.84 8.55 -3.51
C SER A 98 -9.00 7.04 -3.48
N THR A 99 -8.41 6.42 -2.46
CA THR A 99 -8.50 4.99 -2.16
C THR A 99 -9.41 4.81 -0.94
N CYS A 100 -10.39 3.92 -1.01
CA CYS A 100 -11.30 3.61 0.09
C CYS A 100 -10.87 2.30 0.76
N CYS A 101 -10.33 2.41 1.97
CA CYS A 101 -9.90 1.27 2.79
C CYS A 101 -10.75 1.12 4.05
N GLY A 102 -10.52 0.02 4.77
CA GLY A 102 -11.03 -0.19 6.13
C GLY A 102 -10.83 1.01 7.03
N ARG A 103 -11.75 1.23 7.98
CA ARG A 103 -11.60 2.28 8.98
C ARG A 103 -10.62 1.81 10.06
N TYR A 104 -9.45 2.41 10.08
CA TYR A 104 -8.44 2.17 11.09
C TYR A 104 -8.33 3.37 12.01
N GLY A 105 -8.21 3.13 13.32
CA GLY A 105 -8.29 4.19 14.33
C GLY A 105 -7.04 5.05 14.38
N LEU A 106 -5.87 4.39 14.39
CA LEU A 106 -4.56 5.01 14.56
C LEU A 106 -3.52 4.26 13.72
N THR A 107 -2.44 4.95 13.35
CA THR A 107 -1.19 4.28 12.97
C THR A 107 -0.49 3.71 14.20
N LEU A 108 0.41 2.76 14.01
CA LEU A 108 1.26 2.24 15.07
C LEU A 108 2.09 3.37 15.68
N ALA A 109 2.63 4.29 14.86
CA ALA A 109 3.33 5.49 15.31
C ALA A 109 2.49 6.31 16.30
N GLN A 110 1.24 6.63 15.93
CA GLN A 110 0.34 7.41 16.78
C GLN A 110 -0.02 6.68 18.08
N ARG A 111 -0.18 5.35 18.01
CA ARG A 111 -0.56 4.54 19.16
C ARG A 111 0.56 4.42 20.20
N VAL A 112 1.80 4.21 19.77
CA VAL A 112 2.91 3.90 20.69
C VAL A 112 3.80 5.10 20.98
N ASN A 113 3.89 6.06 20.04
CA ASN A 113 4.72 7.25 20.14
C ASN A 113 3.90 8.54 19.88
N PRO A 114 2.88 8.84 20.70
CA PRO A 114 1.98 9.99 20.48
C PRO A 114 2.68 11.35 20.58
N LYS A 115 3.87 11.41 21.18
CA LYS A 115 4.70 12.62 21.30
C LYS A 115 5.59 12.85 20.07
N ASN A 116 5.57 11.95 19.08
CA ASN A 116 6.43 11.99 17.89
C ASN A 116 7.92 12.15 18.23
N LEU A 117 8.37 11.44 19.27
CA LEU A 117 9.79 11.38 19.63
C LEU A 117 10.61 10.81 18.47
N SER A 118 11.88 11.20 18.36
CA SER A 118 12.82 10.54 17.45
C SER A 118 12.97 9.05 17.79
N LYS A 119 13.63 8.27 16.94
CA LYS A 119 13.87 6.85 17.22
C LYS A 119 14.67 6.65 18.50
N GLU A 120 15.69 7.47 18.70
CA GLU A 120 16.59 7.46 19.84
C GLU A 120 15.87 7.89 21.11
N GLU A 121 15.12 9.00 21.06
CA GLU A 121 14.35 9.52 22.18
C GLU A 121 13.23 8.55 22.58
N PHE A 122 12.54 7.97 21.59
CA PHE A 122 11.51 6.96 21.85
C PHE A 122 12.10 5.72 22.51
N ARG A 123 13.25 5.24 22.04
CA ARG A 123 13.94 4.09 22.65
C ARG A 123 14.44 4.36 24.06
N ALA A 124 14.93 5.58 24.32
CA ALA A 124 15.38 6.00 25.65
C ALA A 124 14.23 6.29 26.62
N SER A 125 13.00 6.41 26.11
CA SER A 125 11.81 6.62 26.94
C SER A 125 11.38 5.34 27.68
N ASP A 126 10.42 5.49 28.58
CA ASP A 126 9.74 4.36 29.24
C ASP A 126 8.89 3.52 28.26
N ARG A 127 8.68 4.00 27.02
CA ARG A 127 7.78 3.42 26.01
C ARG A 127 6.42 3.04 26.61
N LYS A 128 5.86 3.91 27.45
CA LYS A 128 4.65 3.66 28.25
C LYS A 128 3.47 3.03 27.49
N TYR A 129 3.36 3.31 26.20
CA TYR A 129 2.25 2.85 25.35
C TYR A 129 2.56 1.55 24.57
N VAL A 130 3.74 0.96 24.73
CA VAL A 130 4.09 -0.37 24.18
C VAL A 130 3.72 -1.46 25.18
N ASP A 131 2.43 -1.77 25.23
CA ASP A 131 1.89 -2.89 26.02
C ASP A 131 2.14 -4.25 25.33
N ASP A 132 1.82 -5.34 26.03
CA ASP A 132 2.05 -6.70 25.53
C ASP A 132 1.25 -6.99 24.25
N LEU A 133 0.09 -6.36 24.07
CA LEU A 133 -0.69 -6.48 22.84
C LEU A 133 0.08 -5.90 21.64
N MET A 134 0.70 -4.73 21.80
CA MET A 134 1.54 -4.14 20.74
C MET A 134 2.80 -4.97 20.46
N LYS A 135 3.40 -5.57 21.49
CA LYS A 135 4.55 -6.48 21.32
C LYS A 135 4.16 -7.74 20.55
N ASP A 136 3.05 -8.37 20.92
CA ASP A 136 2.52 -9.54 20.22
C ASP A 136 2.08 -9.20 18.79
N GLY A 137 1.57 -7.98 18.57
CA GLY A 137 1.22 -7.45 17.26
C GLY A 137 2.35 -7.52 16.23
N LEU A 138 3.62 -7.43 16.64
CA LEU A 138 4.77 -7.59 15.75
C LEU A 138 4.76 -8.95 15.03
N LYS A 139 4.29 -10.02 15.68
CA LYS A 139 4.15 -11.35 15.05
C LYS A 139 3.16 -11.30 13.89
N GLY A 140 2.06 -10.56 14.05
CA GLY A 140 1.06 -10.33 13.01
C GLY A 140 1.62 -9.52 11.85
N VAL A 141 2.39 -8.47 12.13
CA VAL A 141 3.09 -7.69 11.09
C VAL A 141 3.99 -8.59 10.26
N LEU A 142 4.83 -9.41 10.90
CA LEU A 142 5.71 -10.34 10.21
C LEU A 142 4.93 -11.38 9.38
N ALA A 143 3.79 -11.86 9.89
CA ALA A 143 2.91 -12.76 9.14
C ALA A 143 2.34 -12.08 7.88
N GLY A 144 1.94 -10.81 7.98
CA GLY A 144 1.51 -9.99 6.84
C GLY A 144 2.62 -9.81 5.80
N ILE A 145 3.84 -9.46 6.22
CA ILE A 145 5.00 -9.35 5.34
C ILE A 145 5.26 -10.67 4.60
N ARG A 146 5.30 -11.79 5.32
CA ARG A 146 5.48 -13.13 4.73
C ARG A 146 4.36 -13.50 3.77
N HIS A 147 3.14 -13.04 4.01
CA HIS A 147 2.03 -13.22 3.07
C HIS A 147 2.26 -12.48 1.75
N LEU A 148 2.75 -11.23 1.80
CA LEU A 148 3.16 -10.49 0.60
C LEU A 148 4.27 -11.23 -0.15
N HIS A 149 5.31 -11.66 0.57
CA HIS A 149 6.50 -12.31 -0.01
C HIS A 149 6.15 -13.64 -0.70
N ARG A 150 5.27 -14.45 -0.11
CA ARG A 150 4.78 -15.69 -0.73
C ARG A 150 4.03 -15.45 -2.04
N ASN A 151 3.48 -14.26 -2.24
CA ASN A 151 2.83 -13.82 -3.47
C ASN A 151 3.78 -13.03 -4.39
N GLY A 152 5.09 -13.07 -4.13
CA GLY A 152 6.12 -12.44 -4.96
C GLY A 152 6.16 -10.92 -4.89
N MET A 153 5.51 -10.31 -3.89
CA MET A 153 5.46 -8.86 -3.70
C MET A 153 6.19 -8.44 -2.42
N MET A 154 6.97 -7.37 -2.49
CA MET A 154 7.61 -6.74 -1.33
C MET A 154 7.06 -5.34 -1.15
N HIS A 155 6.75 -4.98 0.09
CA HIS A 155 6.14 -3.69 0.44
C HIS A 155 7.09 -2.53 0.17
N ASN A 156 8.39 -2.74 0.42
CA ASN A 156 9.50 -1.79 0.30
C ASN A 156 9.37 -0.53 1.15
N ASN A 157 8.37 -0.43 2.03
CA ASN A 157 8.14 0.78 2.82
C ASN A 157 7.55 0.45 4.19
N ILE A 158 7.97 -0.64 4.82
CA ILE A 158 7.49 -1.01 6.16
C ILE A 158 8.01 0.01 7.17
N ASN A 159 7.10 0.69 7.87
CA ASN A 159 7.40 1.65 8.93
C ASN A 159 6.17 1.86 9.84
N PRO A 160 6.28 2.53 11.00
CA PRO A 160 5.17 2.72 11.92
C PRO A 160 3.94 3.44 11.34
N SER A 161 4.09 4.22 10.26
CA SER A 161 2.98 4.93 9.62
C SER A 161 2.24 4.07 8.60
N THR A 162 2.88 3.01 8.07
CA THR A 162 2.26 2.04 7.15
C THR A 162 1.68 0.83 7.88
N ILE A 163 1.73 0.84 9.21
CA ILE A 163 1.03 -0.13 10.06
C ILE A 163 -0.10 0.61 10.75
N GLN A 164 -1.33 0.20 10.47
CA GLN A 164 -2.52 0.77 11.08
C GLN A 164 -3.20 -0.24 12.00
N LEU A 165 -4.00 0.26 12.92
CA LEU A 165 -4.69 -0.56 13.90
C LEU A 165 -6.18 -0.62 13.59
N THR A 166 -6.70 -1.85 13.55
CA THR A 166 -8.15 -2.06 13.56
C THR A 166 -8.74 -1.55 14.87
N TRP A 167 -10.08 -1.51 14.95
CA TRP A 167 -10.76 -1.17 16.19
C TRP A 167 -10.44 -2.14 17.35
N HIS A 168 -10.06 -3.38 17.03
CA HIS A 168 -9.58 -4.39 17.98
C HIS A 168 -8.07 -4.31 18.26
N GLU A 169 -7.42 -3.20 17.88
CA GLU A 169 -5.97 -3.00 18.03
C GLU A 169 -5.11 -4.07 17.32
N THR A 170 -5.66 -4.75 16.31
CA THR A 170 -4.89 -5.66 15.46
C THR A 170 -4.10 -4.85 14.43
N PRO A 171 -2.77 -5.04 14.30
CA PRO A 171 -1.98 -4.35 13.30
C PRO A 171 -2.20 -4.92 11.90
N VAL A 172 -2.41 -4.01 10.94
CA VAL A 172 -2.56 -4.30 9.52
C VAL A 172 -1.59 -3.45 8.70
N ILE A 173 -1.00 -4.04 7.68
CA ILE A 173 -0.12 -3.37 6.72
C ILE A 173 -0.98 -2.66 5.66
N VAL A 174 -0.69 -1.40 5.43
CA VAL A 174 -1.32 -0.53 4.41
C VAL A 174 -0.24 0.26 3.66
N GLY A 175 -0.61 1.06 2.66
CA GLY A 175 0.33 1.99 2.01
C GLY A 175 1.19 1.32 0.94
N PHE A 176 0.56 0.53 0.07
CA PHE A 176 1.22 -0.32 -0.93
C PHE A 176 1.75 0.43 -2.17
N GLY A 177 1.90 1.75 -2.13
CA GLY A 177 2.35 2.54 -3.28
C GLY A 177 3.77 2.20 -3.76
N CYS A 178 4.63 1.77 -2.82
CA CYS A 178 6.01 1.33 -3.08
C CYS A 178 6.14 -0.18 -3.34
N THR A 179 5.04 -0.93 -3.23
CA THR A 179 5.09 -2.40 -3.31
C THR A 179 5.48 -2.85 -4.71
N ARG A 180 6.42 -3.78 -4.83
CA ARG A 180 6.92 -4.24 -6.13
C ARG A 180 7.18 -5.73 -6.14
N SER A 181 7.17 -6.32 -7.32
CA SER A 181 7.66 -7.67 -7.53
C SER A 181 9.15 -7.77 -7.23
N VAL A 182 9.64 -8.98 -7.00
CA VAL A 182 11.08 -9.24 -6.84
C VAL A 182 11.88 -8.79 -8.05
N GLY A 183 13.00 -8.12 -7.80
CA GLY A 183 13.89 -7.59 -8.83
C GLY A 183 13.43 -6.27 -9.47
N ALA A 184 12.24 -5.76 -9.16
CA ALA A 184 11.78 -4.51 -9.76
C ALA A 184 12.54 -3.28 -9.21
N SER A 185 12.64 -2.24 -10.04
CA SER A 185 13.31 -0.97 -9.70
C SER A 185 12.54 -0.17 -8.65
N LEU A 186 13.28 0.47 -7.73
CA LEU A 186 12.76 1.35 -6.69
C LEU A 186 13.08 2.85 -6.91
N ARG A 187 13.77 3.22 -7.99
CA ARG A 187 14.34 4.56 -8.20
C ARG A 187 13.34 5.73 -8.15
N ASN A 188 12.07 5.47 -8.46
CA ASN A 188 11.06 6.52 -8.58
C ASN A 188 10.14 6.62 -7.35
N PHE A 189 10.40 5.87 -6.28
CA PHE A 189 9.50 5.79 -5.12
C PHE A 189 10.11 6.44 -3.88
N LYS A 190 9.33 7.34 -3.27
CA LYS A 190 9.67 7.92 -1.98
C LYS A 190 9.31 6.93 -0.87
N ARG A 191 10.33 6.35 -0.25
CA ARG A 191 10.22 5.51 0.94
C ARG A 191 10.44 6.34 2.21
N ALA A 192 9.93 5.86 3.33
CA ALA A 192 10.07 6.52 4.62
C ALA A 192 11.56 6.61 5.02
N PRO A 193 12.12 7.82 5.19
CA PRO A 193 13.50 7.99 5.64
C PRO A 193 13.76 7.26 6.95
N HIS A 194 14.99 6.80 7.16
CA HIS A 194 15.40 6.03 8.34
C HIS A 194 14.71 4.67 8.49
N TRP A 195 13.86 4.22 7.55
CA TRP A 195 13.21 2.90 7.60
C TRP A 195 13.63 1.98 6.47
N HIS A 196 14.68 2.36 5.73
CA HIS A 196 15.25 1.61 4.63
C HIS A 196 16.66 2.12 4.33
N ASP A 197 17.48 1.32 3.62
CA ASP A 197 18.73 1.79 3.03
C ASP A 197 18.45 2.54 1.71
N PRO A 198 18.74 3.85 1.61
CA PRO A 198 18.51 4.62 0.38
C PRO A 198 19.38 4.17 -0.79
N LYS A 199 20.48 3.42 -0.56
CA LYS A 199 21.33 2.86 -1.62
C LYS A 199 20.69 1.64 -2.29
N VAL A 200 19.76 0.97 -1.63
CA VAL A 200 19.03 -0.16 -2.20
C VAL A 200 18.03 0.35 -3.24
N GLN A 201 18.22 -0.04 -4.50
CA GLN A 201 17.40 0.42 -5.63
C GLN A 201 16.59 -0.71 -6.29
N VAL A 202 16.59 -1.88 -5.67
CA VAL A 202 15.93 -3.10 -6.18
C VAL A 202 15.04 -3.69 -5.08
N SER A 203 13.85 -4.12 -5.48
CA SER A 203 12.86 -4.75 -4.61
C SER A 203 13.29 -6.18 -4.25
N MET A 204 13.58 -6.42 -2.97
CA MET A 204 14.00 -7.71 -2.41
C MET A 204 13.30 -7.95 -1.07
N GLN A 205 13.16 -9.23 -0.67
CA GLN A 205 12.50 -9.59 0.60
C GLN A 205 13.19 -8.94 1.80
N ASP A 206 14.52 -8.87 1.77
CA ASP A 206 15.33 -8.26 2.83
C ASP A 206 14.95 -6.81 3.09
N ASN A 207 14.48 -6.06 2.09
CA ASN A 207 14.03 -4.68 2.26
C ASN A 207 12.92 -4.57 3.32
N ASP A 208 11.99 -5.54 3.34
CA ASP A 208 10.90 -5.56 4.32
C ASP A 208 11.33 -6.21 5.63
N LEU A 209 12.17 -7.25 5.58
CA LEU A 209 12.63 -7.98 6.76
C LEU A 209 13.56 -7.12 7.62
N GLU A 210 14.46 -6.36 7.01
CA GLU A 210 15.31 -5.41 7.73
C GLU A 210 14.51 -4.25 8.31
N ALA A 211 13.54 -3.72 7.57
CA ALA A 211 12.61 -2.71 8.08
C ALA A 211 11.72 -3.24 9.22
N TYR A 212 11.38 -4.52 9.21
CA TYR A 212 10.71 -5.18 10.33
C TYR A 212 11.62 -5.32 11.55
N GLU A 213 12.87 -5.75 11.38
CA GLU A 213 13.82 -5.80 12.50
C GLU A 213 14.10 -4.40 13.07
N GLU A 214 14.17 -3.38 12.22
CA GLU A 214 14.24 -1.98 12.64
C GLU A 214 13.02 -1.59 13.50
N LEU A 215 11.81 -1.96 13.06
CA LEU A 215 10.56 -1.71 13.80
C LEU A 215 10.55 -2.39 15.16
N LYS A 216 11.03 -3.63 15.21
CA LYS A 216 11.15 -4.41 16.44
C LYS A 216 12.16 -3.76 17.40
N THR A 217 13.34 -3.36 16.91
CA THR A 217 14.32 -2.63 17.73
C THR A 217 13.75 -1.30 18.25
N TRP A 218 13.02 -0.58 17.41
CA TRP A 218 12.37 0.67 17.79
C TRP A 218 11.33 0.47 18.91
N MET A 219 10.50 -0.57 18.85
CA MET A 219 9.45 -0.83 19.84
C MET A 219 9.94 -1.52 21.11
N ILE A 220 10.84 -2.50 21.00
CA ILE A 220 11.19 -3.40 22.12
C ILE A 220 12.69 -3.62 22.30
N GLY A 221 13.54 -3.04 21.43
CA GLY A 221 14.99 -3.14 21.55
C GLY A 221 15.53 -2.36 22.75
N SER A 222 16.65 -2.83 23.28
CA SER A 222 17.44 -2.17 24.31
C SER A 222 18.27 -1.00 23.72
N VAL A 223 18.89 -0.21 24.60
CA VAL A 223 19.82 0.86 24.18
C VAL A 223 21.12 0.33 23.56
N GLU A 224 21.44 -0.94 23.75
CA GLU A 224 22.62 -1.61 23.20
C GLU A 224 22.40 -2.05 21.74
N ASP A 225 21.15 -2.30 21.37
CA ASP A 225 20.78 -2.64 20.00
C ASP A 225 21.07 -1.45 19.07
N ARG A 226 21.51 -1.71 17.84
CA ARG A 226 21.77 -0.65 16.86
C ARG A 226 20.64 -0.56 15.86
N PHE A 227 20.21 0.66 15.55
CA PHE A 227 19.37 0.90 14.39
C PHE A 227 20.16 0.58 13.12
N ARG A 228 19.49 -0.02 12.14
CA ARG A 228 20.05 -0.43 10.86
C ARG A 228 20.14 0.74 9.89
N PHE A 229 19.27 1.72 10.06
CA PHE A 229 19.13 2.85 9.15
C PHE A 229 19.30 4.14 9.93
N GLU A 230 20.28 4.93 9.50
CA GLU A 230 20.54 6.28 10.00
C GLU A 230 19.68 7.33 9.30
#